data_AF-A0A1K0ILT0-F1
#
_entry.id   AF-A0A1K0ILT0-F1
#
_cell.length_a   1.000
_cell.length_b   1.000
_cell.length_c   1.000
_cell.angle_alpha   90.00
_cell.angle_beta   90.00
_cell.angle_gamma   90.00
#
_symmetry.space_group_name_H-M   'P 1'
#
loop_
_entity.id
_entity.type
_entity.pdbx_description
1 polymer ?
#
loop_
_entity_poly.entity_id
_entity_poly.type
_entity_poly.pdbx_seq_one_letter_code
_entity_poly.pdbx_strand_id
1 'polypeptide(L)' 'MTTSMPYQGIIDAATKHGCDVIFMASHGRRGLESLLVGSETQRMLTHCRIPVLVYR' A
#
# COMPACT_ATOMS: atom_id res chain seq x y z
N MET A 1 6.15 12.31 -14.37
CA MET A 1 5.78 13.01 -13.12
C MET A 1 5.58 11.96 -12.05
N THR A 2 6.60 11.65 -11.25
CA THR A 2 6.44 10.80 -10.07
C THR A 2 5.95 11.69 -8.94
N THR A 3 4.72 11.46 -8.48
CA THR A 3 4.16 12.09 -7.28
C THR A 3 5.10 11.82 -6.09
N SER A 4 5.29 12.82 -5.22
CA SER A 4 6.15 12.74 -4.03
C SER A 4 5.58 11.84 -2.93
N MET A 5 4.35 11.35 -3.11
CA MET A 5 3.68 10.43 -2.19
C MET A 5 3.58 9.04 -2.81
N PRO A 6 4.35 8.05 -2.31
CA PRO A 6 4.43 6.70 -2.90
C PRO A 6 3.05 6.03 -3.05
N TYR A 7 2.20 6.11 -2.03
CA TYR A 7 0.85 5.52 -2.11
C TYR A 7 0.05 6.03 -3.32
N GLN A 8 0.13 7.33 -3.64
CA GLN A 8 -0.62 7.91 -4.75
C GLN A 8 -0.12 7.36 -6.09
N GLY A 9 1.19 7.26 -6.26
CA GLY A 9 1.78 6.70 -7.49
C GLY A 9 1.37 5.25 -7.73
N ILE A 10 1.21 4.47 -6.64
CA ILE A 10 0.73 3.09 -6.72
C ILE A 10 -0.74 3.04 -7.14
N ILE A 11 -1.63 3.87 -6.55
CA ILE A 11 -3.05 3.94 -6.94
C ILE A 11 -3.18 4.34 -8.41
N ASP A 12 -2.44 5.36 -8.84
CA ASP A 12 -2.51 5.89 -10.20
C ASP A 12 -2.07 4.83 -11.21
N ALA A 13 -0.97 4.12 -10.93
CA ALA A 13 -0.50 3.02 -11.77
C ALA A 13 -1.51 1.87 -11.82
N ALA A 14 -2.00 1.40 -10.67
CA ALA A 14 -2.98 0.31 -10.61
C ALA A 14 -4.28 0.66 -11.34
N THR A 15 -4.76 1.90 -11.19
CA THR A 15 -5.94 2.41 -11.90
C THR A 15 -5.70 2.46 -13.41
N LYS A 16 -4.55 3.01 -13.84
CA LYS A 16 -4.18 3.10 -15.26
C LYS A 16 -4.10 1.73 -15.93
N HIS A 17 -3.65 0.71 -15.21
CA HIS A 17 -3.49 -0.64 -15.72
C HIS A 17 -4.71 -1.55 -15.48
N GLY A 18 -5.78 -1.03 -14.87
CA GLY A 18 -7.00 -1.81 -14.61
C GLY A 18 -6.77 -2.99 -13.69
N CYS A 19 -5.91 -2.85 -12.67
CA CYS A 19 -5.60 -3.93 -11.75
C CYS A 19 -6.77 -4.25 -10.82
N ASP A 20 -7.03 -5.54 -10.59
CA ASP A 20 -8.09 -6.02 -9.69
C ASP A 20 -7.65 -6.04 -8.21
N VAL A 21 -6.35 -6.10 -7.94
CA VAL A 21 -5.78 -6.15 -6.59
C VAL A 21 -4.38 -5.55 -6.54
N ILE A 22 -4.04 -4.92 -5.41
CA ILE A 22 -2.71 -4.45 -5.07
C ILE A 22 -2.15 -5.34 -3.95
N PHE A 23 -1.00 -5.96 -4.18
CA PHE A 23 -0.30 -6.73 -3.16
C PHE A 23 0.82 -5.89 -2.53
N MET A 24 0.81 -5.78 -1.20
CA MET A 24 1.87 -5.11 -0.44
C MET A 24 2.49 -6.08 0.57
N ALA A 25 3.82 -6.13 0.60
CA ALA A 25 4.56 -6.83 1.65
C ALA A 25 5.14 -5.82 2.63
N SER A 26 4.96 -6.07 3.94
CA SER A 26 5.68 -5.34 4.98
C SER A 26 6.85 -6.18 5.48
N HIS A 27 8.04 -5.58 5.60
CA HIS A 27 9.14 -6.24 6.33
C HIS A 27 8.82 -6.20 7.83
N GLY A 28 8.61 -7.36 8.44
CA GLY A 28 8.30 -7.48 9.87
C GLY A 28 9.40 -6.85 10.73
N ARG A 29 9.09 -5.69 11.34
CA ARG A 29 9.94 -5.13 12.41
C ARG A 29 9.82 -6.02 13.65
N ARG A 30 10.93 -6.37 14.28
CA ARG A 30 10.93 -7.29 15.44
C ARG A 30 10.19 -6.66 16.64
N GLY A 31 9.49 -7.47 17.42
CA GLY A 31 8.80 -7.04 18.66
C GLY A 31 7.42 -6.41 18.42
N LEU A 32 6.97 -5.55 19.35
CA LEU A 32 5.66 -4.89 19.33
C LEU A 32 5.42 -4.05 18.05
N GLU A 33 6.48 -3.59 17.38
CA GLU A 33 6.41 -2.85 16.12
C GLU A 33 5.89 -3.69 14.93
N SER A 34 5.96 -5.02 14.99
CA SER A 34 5.39 -5.92 13.96
C SER A 34 3.87 -5.81 13.86
N LEU A 35 3.20 -5.40 14.94
CA LEU A 35 1.74 -5.26 15.01
C LEU A 35 1.26 -4.00 14.29
N LEU A 36 2.13 -2.99 14.12
CA LEU A 36 1.78 -1.74 13.47
C LEU A 36 1.76 -1.91 11.94
N VAL A 37 0.70 -1.41 11.31
CA VAL A 37 0.61 -1.30 9.85
C VAL A 37 1.50 -0.14 9.39
N GLY A 38 2.35 -0.35 8.39
CA GLY A 38 3.24 0.69 7.88
C GLY A 38 2.49 1.93 7.38
N SER A 39 3.08 3.12 7.49
CA SER A 39 2.42 4.39 7.16
C SER A 39 1.88 4.45 5.73
N GLU A 40 2.62 3.88 4.77
CA GLU A 40 2.16 3.82 3.38
C GLU A 40 1.03 2.82 3.19
N THR A 41 1.09 1.66 3.84
CA THR A 41 -0.02 0.69 3.85
C THR A 41 -1.27 1.30 4.47
N GLN A 42 -1.14 2.07 5.55
CA GLN A 42 -2.27 2.76 6.16
C GLN A 42 -2.86 3.81 5.20
N ARG A 43 -2.02 4.62 4.55
CA ARG A 43 -2.47 5.59 3.53
C ARG A 43 -3.18 4.89 2.36
N MET A 44 -2.68 3.74 1.89
CA MET A 44 -3.32 2.92 0.87
C MET A 44 -4.70 2.44 1.34
N LEU A 45 -4.80 1.84 2.52
CA LEU A 45 -6.06 1.32 3.07
C LEU A 45 -7.11 2.43 3.28
N THR A 46 -6.69 3.67 3.54
CA THR A 46 -7.60 4.81 3.69
C THR A 46 -8.08 5.39 2.35
N HIS A 47 -7.24 5.40 1.30
CA HIS A 47 -7.52 6.18 0.08
C HIS A 47 -7.71 5.32 -1.18
N CYS A 48 -7.32 4.05 -1.16
CA CYS A 48 -7.38 3.16 -2.32
C CYS A 48 -8.77 2.54 -2.46
N ARG A 49 -9.33 2.59 -3.69
CA ARG A 49 -10.58 1.89 -4.05
C ARG A 49 -10.34 0.49 -4.61
N ILE A 50 -9.11 0.17 -5.00
CA ILE A 50 -8.71 -1.16 -5.47
C ILE A 50 -8.37 -2.01 -4.22
N PRO A 51 -8.86 -3.25 -4.11
CA PRO A 51 -8.53 -4.14 -3.00
C PRO A 51 -7.02 -4.22 -2.73
N VAL A 52 -6.63 -4.09 -1.45
CA VAL A 52 -5.23 -4.17 -1.02
C VAL A 52 -5.05 -5.40 -0.15
N LEU A 53 -4.22 -6.34 -0.61
CA LEU A 53 -3.79 -7.51 0.15
C LEU A 53 -2.43 -7.23 0.79
N VAL A 54 -2.37 -7.30 2.12
CA VAL A 54 -1.15 -7.04 2.88
C VAL A 54 -0.60 -8.35 3.44
N TYR A 55 0.63 -8.70 3.04
CA TYR A 55 1.38 -9.84 3.57
C TYR A 55 2.40 -9.38 4.62
N ARG A 56 2.52 -10.17 5.69
CA ARG A 56 3.35 -9.89 6.86
C ARG A 56 4.42 -10.97 7.04
#